data_AF-A0A0D8XTC2-F1
#
_entry.id   AF-A0A0D8XTC2-F1
#
_cell.length_a   1.000
_cell.length_b   1.000
_cell.length_c   1.000
_cell.angle_alpha   90.00
_cell.angle_beta   90.00
_cell.angle_gamma   90.00
#
_symmetry.space_group_name_H-M   'P 1'
#
loop_
_entity.id
_entity.type
_entity.pdbx_description
1 polymer ?
#
loop_
_entity_poly.entity_id
_entity_poly.type
_entity_poly.pdbx_seq_one_letter_code
_entity_poly.pdbx_strand_id
1 'polypeptide(L)'
;MEIRPSTYRLCLVIEKTSILYAYLYKISVSDLIYKKIFTEATAQLLAHNAPVKVKNCDGWNPLMEAVSYGDRQIITEMLRKLKAQSRTGFSSRKSHLVKMLEDIDDFYLELKWDFQSWIPLLSRMLPSDVCQIYKKGTQLRMDTTLADFNERRWERGDISFVFNADAHHEGDELIIMDNNSKVFQRVRHEESEAEVDEEVDVLMSSDIVSAQISTKTITFRQAFSGWIFKHAREQMFQQEQIGDYNVNFFLVEGMKLVSRKRREHLTADDIKRNKSFMQSLASGAAVCDDDFKSFQHRKSLAPPGRMPTTWEEYVGAAPGAAPPLGRAQVLKQNEKHLTALIGMSEEFPMSIEVLLNILEIVAPFKHLDKLRRFCEARLPPGFPVRIEIPLLPTISAKVTFQKLQLGINLSDKIFLVPTSYREDPTRFPDL
;
A
#
# COMPACT_ATOMS: atom_id res chain seq x y z
N MET A 1 28.57 -5.38 26.05
CA MET A 1 27.92 -6.64 25.61
C MET A 1 27.00 -6.27 24.45
N GLU A 2 27.44 -6.56 23.23
CA GLU A 2 26.79 -6.17 21.97
C GLU A 2 25.37 -6.74 21.86
N ILE A 3 24.39 -5.87 21.57
CA ILE A 3 23.02 -6.28 21.29
C ILE A 3 22.90 -6.41 19.77
N ARG A 4 22.94 -7.63 19.26
CA ARG A 4 22.53 -7.95 17.89
C ARG A 4 21.00 -7.86 17.78
N PRO A 5 20.43 -7.13 16.80
CA PRO A 5 18.97 -7.00 16.69
C PRO A 5 18.40 -8.12 15.81
N SER A 6 17.63 -9.02 16.43
CA SER A 6 16.70 -9.90 15.70
C SER A 6 15.33 -9.23 15.67
N THR A 7 14.77 -9.10 14.46
CA THR A 7 13.50 -8.43 14.13
C THR A 7 12.30 -8.88 14.99
N TYR A 8 12.36 -10.10 15.54
CA TYR A 8 11.38 -10.66 16.48
C TYR A 8 11.36 -9.97 17.84
N ARG A 9 12.51 -9.48 18.34
CA ARG A 9 12.54 -8.71 19.59
C ARG A 9 11.95 -7.32 19.42
N LEU A 10 11.85 -6.78 18.20
CA LEU A 10 11.36 -5.44 17.95
C LEU A 10 9.83 -5.36 17.79
N CYS A 11 9.18 -6.39 17.24
CA CYS A 11 7.73 -6.61 17.40
C CYS A 11 7.38 -6.77 18.89
N LEU A 12 8.20 -7.53 19.62
CA LEU A 12 8.13 -7.54 21.07
C LEU A 12 8.41 -6.16 21.63
N VAL A 13 9.30 -5.29 21.12
CA VAL A 13 9.49 -3.89 21.61
C VAL A 13 8.27 -3.00 21.35
N ILE A 14 7.44 -3.30 20.35
CA ILE A 14 6.17 -2.59 20.10
C ILE A 14 5.04 -3.15 20.98
N GLU A 15 4.93 -4.47 21.12
CA GLU A 15 4.15 -5.13 22.19
C GLU A 15 4.72 -4.88 23.59
N LYS A 16 5.94 -4.35 23.69
CA LYS A 16 6.66 -3.92 24.89
C LYS A 16 6.86 -2.41 24.89
N THR A 17 6.15 -1.67 24.04
CA THR A 17 5.72 -0.32 24.41
C THR A 17 4.79 -0.44 25.62
N SER A 18 4.15 -1.61 25.74
CA SER A 18 3.51 -2.09 26.96
C SER A 18 4.48 -2.31 28.14
N ILE A 19 5.82 -2.30 27.98
CA ILE A 19 6.76 -2.24 29.12
C ILE A 19 6.69 -0.88 29.81
N LEU A 20 6.30 0.20 29.12
CA LEU A 20 6.00 1.45 29.82
C LEU A 20 4.62 1.41 30.50
N TYR A 21 3.63 0.72 29.92
CA TYR A 21 2.38 0.39 30.63
C TYR A 21 2.63 -0.44 31.90
N ALA A 22 3.64 -1.31 31.89
CA ALA A 22 4.02 -2.18 33.00
C ALA A 22 4.59 -1.46 34.21
N TYR A 23 5.42 -0.44 33.98
CA TYR A 23 6.04 0.32 35.08
C TYR A 23 5.01 1.16 35.86
N LEU A 24 3.87 1.46 35.21
CA LEU A 24 2.77 2.26 35.75
C LEU A 24 1.85 1.51 36.70
N TYR A 25 1.77 0.18 36.60
CA TYR A 25 0.87 -0.62 37.45
C TYR A 25 1.28 -0.69 38.92
N LYS A 26 2.46 -0.17 39.29
CA LYS A 26 2.86 0.03 40.70
C LYS A 26 2.29 1.30 41.34
N ILE A 27 1.71 2.22 40.57
CA ILE A 27 1.20 3.47 41.10
C ILE A 27 -0.29 3.57 40.81
N SER A 28 -1.12 3.50 41.85
CA SER A 28 -2.55 3.81 41.77
C SER A 28 -2.71 5.31 41.50
N VAL A 29 -2.86 5.73 40.24
CA VAL A 29 -3.02 7.15 39.91
C VAL A 29 -4.08 7.41 38.86
N SER A 30 -4.76 8.55 39.03
CA SER A 30 -5.79 9.12 38.15
C SER A 30 -5.48 9.04 36.65
N ASP A 31 -6.53 8.93 35.83
CA ASP A 31 -6.48 8.81 34.35
C ASP A 31 -5.58 9.85 33.65
N LEU A 32 -5.42 11.05 34.22
CA LEU A 32 -4.57 12.12 33.68
C LEU A 32 -3.06 11.77 33.70
N ILE A 33 -2.61 11.03 34.72
CA ILE A 33 -1.21 10.64 34.90
C ILE A 33 -0.88 9.46 33.98
N TYR A 34 -1.83 8.56 33.78
CA TYR A 34 -1.71 7.46 32.82
C TYR A 34 -1.55 7.96 31.38
N LYS A 35 -2.38 8.93 30.99
CA LYS A 35 -2.28 9.59 29.68
C LYS A 35 -0.89 10.20 29.47
N LYS A 36 -0.40 10.97 30.46
CA LYS A 36 0.89 11.66 30.39
C LYS A 36 2.04 10.67 30.17
N ILE A 37 2.04 9.56 30.89
CA ILE A 37 3.16 8.62 30.81
C ILE A 37 3.11 7.77 29.54
N PHE A 38 1.91 7.48 29.01
CA PHE A 38 1.79 6.87 27.69
C PHE A 38 2.35 7.77 26.58
N THR A 39 2.03 9.08 26.61
CA THR A 39 2.59 10.05 25.65
C THR A 39 4.11 10.16 25.76
N GLU A 40 4.65 10.23 26.98
CA GLU A 40 6.11 10.26 27.21
C GLU A 40 6.81 8.97 26.72
N ALA A 41 6.19 7.80 26.91
CA ALA A 41 6.68 6.52 26.41
C ALA A 41 6.82 6.52 24.89
N THR A 42 5.74 6.93 24.24
CA THR A 42 5.67 6.98 22.79
C THR A 42 6.73 7.93 22.26
N ALA A 43 6.83 9.13 22.82
CA ALA A 43 7.84 10.11 22.43
C ALA A 43 9.27 9.54 22.55
N GLN A 44 9.60 8.86 23.64
CA GLN A 44 10.93 8.23 23.81
C GLN A 44 11.19 7.11 22.79
N LEU A 45 10.23 6.23 22.53
CA LEU A 45 10.41 5.15 21.55
C LEU A 45 10.55 5.69 20.12
N LEU A 46 9.78 6.71 19.77
CA LEU A 46 9.90 7.38 18.47
C LEU A 46 11.24 8.12 18.35
N ALA A 47 11.74 8.73 19.43
CA ALA A 47 13.08 9.34 19.49
C ALA A 47 14.19 8.31 19.24
N HIS A 48 14.04 7.08 19.74
CA HIS A 48 14.94 5.95 19.49
C HIS A 48 14.64 5.18 18.18
N ASN A 49 13.88 5.78 17.26
CA ASN A 49 13.58 5.24 15.94
C ASN A 49 12.87 3.88 15.93
N ALA A 50 12.00 3.61 16.91
CA ALA A 50 11.13 2.43 16.89
C ALA A 50 10.27 2.41 15.60
N PRO A 51 10.13 1.26 14.92
CA PRO A 51 9.49 1.21 13.61
C PRO A 51 7.97 1.28 13.69
N VAL A 52 7.35 2.19 12.95
CA VAL A 52 5.88 2.40 12.94
C VAL A 52 5.17 1.54 11.88
N LYS A 53 5.89 1.04 10.87
CA LYS A 53 5.30 0.22 9.79
C LYS A 53 5.14 -1.26 10.16
N VAL A 54 5.82 -1.72 11.20
CA VAL A 54 5.84 -3.14 11.61
C VAL A 54 4.48 -3.57 12.13
N LYS A 55 4.04 -4.76 11.72
CA LYS A 55 2.72 -5.31 12.04
C LYS A 55 2.83 -6.51 12.97
N ASN A 56 1.89 -6.63 13.90
CA ASN A 56 1.71 -7.83 14.72
C ASN A 56 1.08 -8.99 13.92
N CYS A 57 0.83 -10.12 14.58
CA CYS A 57 0.24 -11.32 13.98
C CYS A 57 -1.15 -11.08 13.36
N ASP A 58 -1.90 -10.12 13.88
CA ASP A 58 -3.22 -9.74 13.36
C ASP A 58 -3.15 -8.67 12.25
N GLY A 59 -1.96 -8.14 12.01
CA GLY A 59 -1.69 -7.17 10.94
C GLY A 59 -1.85 -5.71 11.34
N TRP A 60 -1.95 -5.42 12.64
CA TRP A 60 -2.00 -4.07 13.19
C TRP A 60 -0.60 -3.52 13.40
N ASN A 61 -0.38 -2.27 12.99
CA ASN A 61 0.85 -1.53 13.25
C ASN A 61 0.64 -0.48 14.37
N PRO A 62 1.69 0.11 14.94
CA PRO A 62 1.57 1.14 15.97
C PRO A 62 0.64 2.30 15.64
N LEU A 63 0.62 2.79 14.39
CA LEU A 63 -0.28 3.86 13.97
C LEU A 63 -1.75 3.42 14.06
N MET A 64 -2.07 2.21 13.63
CA MET A 64 -3.42 1.64 13.73
C MET A 64 -3.87 1.51 15.19
N GLU A 65 -2.96 1.12 16.10
CA GLU A 65 -3.28 1.07 17.54
C GLU A 65 -3.45 2.47 18.14
N ALA A 66 -2.67 3.46 17.70
CA ALA A 66 -2.86 4.86 18.10
C ALA A 66 -4.23 5.41 17.68
N VAL A 67 -4.68 5.07 16.46
CA VAL A 67 -6.03 5.42 15.96
C VAL A 67 -7.11 4.76 16.80
N SER A 68 -6.94 3.48 17.17
CA SER A 68 -7.86 2.77 18.06
C SER A 68 -7.94 3.41 19.46
N TYR A 69 -6.80 3.84 20.01
CA TYR A 69 -6.76 4.58 21.28
C TYR A 69 -7.49 5.93 21.16
N GLY A 70 -7.27 6.63 20.04
CA GLY A 70 -7.98 7.84 19.65
C GLY A 70 -7.39 9.14 20.21
N ASP A 71 -6.08 9.16 20.51
CA ASP A 71 -5.39 10.39 20.91
C ASP A 71 -4.74 11.06 19.70
N ARG A 72 -5.24 12.25 19.33
CA ARG A 72 -4.82 12.99 18.15
C ARG A 72 -3.32 13.27 18.14
N GLN A 73 -2.74 13.65 19.28
CA GLN A 73 -1.32 14.00 19.37
C GLN A 73 -0.46 12.77 19.09
N ILE A 74 -0.81 11.63 19.69
CA ILE A 74 -0.09 10.37 19.48
C ILE A 74 -0.22 9.90 18.03
N ILE A 75 -1.41 10.00 17.43
CA ILE A 75 -1.63 9.66 16.01
C ILE A 75 -0.77 10.55 15.12
N THR A 76 -0.72 11.85 15.40
CA THR A 76 0.08 12.83 14.65
C THR A 76 1.57 12.51 14.71
N GLU A 77 2.11 12.26 15.91
CA GLU A 77 3.52 11.90 16.10
C GLU A 77 3.88 10.56 15.42
N MET A 78 2.99 9.56 15.52
CA MET A 78 3.14 8.27 14.84
C MET A 78 3.12 8.42 13.32
N LEU A 79 2.20 9.22 12.77
CA LEU A 79 2.09 9.47 11.34
C LEU A 79 3.35 10.16 10.81
N ARG A 80 3.81 11.23 11.47
CA ARG A 80 5.07 11.92 11.14
C ARG A 80 6.24 10.96 11.15
N LYS A 81 6.36 10.11 12.18
CA LYS A 81 7.44 9.14 12.27
C LYS A 81 7.36 8.09 11.18
N LEU A 82 6.17 7.58 10.85
CA LEU A 82 5.96 6.63 9.76
C LEU A 82 6.42 7.22 8.42
N LYS A 83 6.05 8.46 8.13
CA LYS A 83 6.45 9.18 6.92
C LYS A 83 7.97 9.40 6.88
N ALA A 84 8.57 9.87 7.97
CA ALA A 84 10.02 10.04 8.08
C ALA A 84 10.80 8.71 7.90
N GLN A 85 10.29 7.61 8.45
CA GLN A 85 10.87 6.27 8.26
C GLN A 85 10.74 5.76 6.83
N SER A 86 9.63 6.06 6.15
CA SER A 86 9.45 5.73 4.73
C SER A 86 10.47 6.46 3.86
N ARG A 87 10.69 7.76 4.12
CA ARG A 87 11.66 8.60 3.40
C ARG A 87 13.09 8.09 3.59
N THR A 88 13.53 7.92 4.83
CA THR A 88 14.86 7.36 5.14
C THR A 88 15.07 5.95 4.57
N GLY A 89 14.03 5.10 4.57
CA GLY A 89 14.05 3.77 3.95
C GLY A 89 14.22 3.80 2.43
N PHE A 90 13.75 4.84 1.75
CA PHE A 90 14.01 5.08 0.34
C PHE A 90 15.44 5.62 0.12
N SER A 91 15.84 6.69 0.83
CA SER A 91 17.18 7.30 0.70
C SER A 91 18.31 6.30 0.94
N SER A 92 18.18 5.42 1.94
CA SER A 92 19.15 4.36 2.24
C SER A 92 19.31 3.31 1.15
N ARG A 93 18.29 3.10 0.31
CA ARG A 93 18.31 2.13 -0.81
C ARG A 93 18.52 2.80 -2.16
N LYS A 94 18.45 4.13 -2.23
CA LYS A 94 18.63 4.92 -3.45
C LYS A 94 19.90 4.53 -4.19
N SER A 95 21.06 4.46 -3.54
CA SER A 95 22.32 4.08 -4.18
C SER A 95 22.29 2.71 -4.85
N HIS A 96 21.62 1.73 -4.21
CA HIS A 96 21.42 0.40 -4.77
C HIS A 96 20.45 0.43 -5.95
N LEU A 97 19.35 1.19 -5.84
CA LEU A 97 18.37 1.36 -6.90
C LEU A 97 18.97 2.05 -8.14
N VAL A 98 19.78 3.09 -7.95
CA VAL A 98 20.48 3.79 -9.04
C VAL A 98 21.48 2.86 -9.73
N LYS A 99 22.29 2.12 -8.98
CA LYS A 99 23.20 1.12 -9.55
C LYS A 99 22.44 0.05 -10.35
N MET A 100 21.29 -0.39 -9.85
CA MET A 100 20.43 -1.32 -10.57
C MET A 100 19.90 -0.73 -11.88
N LEU A 101 19.56 0.57 -11.92
CA LEU A 101 19.21 1.25 -13.17
C LEU A 101 20.40 1.34 -14.14
N GLU A 102 21.62 1.56 -13.65
CA GLU A 102 22.82 1.58 -14.50
C GLU A 102 23.09 0.22 -15.17
N ASP A 103 22.85 -0.88 -14.45
CA ASP A 103 23.13 -2.24 -14.90
C ASP A 103 22.11 -2.77 -15.93
N ILE A 104 20.95 -2.13 -16.08
CA ILE A 104 19.87 -2.56 -17.00
C ILE A 104 19.95 -1.77 -18.30
N ASP A 105 19.69 -2.39 -19.45
CA ASP A 105 19.60 -1.68 -20.73
C ASP A 105 18.44 -0.67 -20.75
N ASP A 106 18.54 0.36 -21.57
CA ASP A 106 17.45 1.31 -21.78
C ASP A 106 16.21 0.61 -22.33
N PHE A 107 15.04 0.90 -21.75
CA PHE A 107 13.84 0.10 -22.02
C PHE A 107 12.54 0.89 -22.06
N TYR A 108 11.55 0.28 -22.71
CA TYR A 108 10.14 0.64 -22.64
C TYR A 108 9.33 -0.55 -22.13
N LEU A 109 8.52 -0.34 -21.10
CA LEU A 109 7.63 -1.33 -20.51
C LEU A 109 6.19 -0.81 -20.50
N GLU A 110 5.25 -1.64 -20.95
CA GLU A 110 3.81 -1.38 -20.88
C GLU A 110 3.14 -2.35 -19.92
N LEU A 111 2.54 -1.81 -18.86
CA LEU A 111 1.84 -2.53 -17.81
C LEU A 111 0.38 -2.10 -17.77
N LYS A 112 -0.54 -3.04 -17.95
CA LYS A 112 -1.97 -2.79 -17.77
C LYS A 112 -2.44 -3.35 -16.45
N TRP A 113 -3.24 -2.59 -15.72
CA TRP A 113 -4.00 -3.10 -14.60
C TRP A 113 -5.48 -2.72 -14.73
N ASP A 114 -6.37 -3.66 -14.40
CA ASP A 114 -7.81 -3.46 -14.47
C ASP A 114 -8.54 -4.25 -13.38
N PHE A 115 -9.61 -3.67 -12.84
CA PHE A 115 -10.58 -4.41 -12.04
C PHE A 115 -11.70 -4.88 -12.97
N GLN A 116 -11.96 -6.19 -12.98
CA GLN A 116 -12.95 -6.82 -13.83
C GLN A 116 -14.18 -7.25 -13.03
N SER A 117 -15.37 -7.13 -13.62
CA SER A 117 -16.60 -7.68 -13.05
C SER A 117 -17.45 -8.40 -14.10
N TRP A 118 -18.08 -9.50 -13.68
CA TRP A 118 -19.05 -10.23 -14.51
C TRP A 118 -20.43 -9.56 -14.56
N ILE A 119 -20.66 -8.54 -13.71
CA ILE A 119 -21.89 -7.76 -13.72
C ILE A 119 -21.85 -6.84 -14.95
N PRO A 120 -22.82 -6.92 -15.88
CA PRO A 120 -22.89 -6.03 -17.04
C PRO A 120 -22.88 -4.55 -16.62
N LEU A 121 -22.19 -3.71 -17.38
CA LEU A 121 -22.02 -2.25 -17.16
C LEU A 121 -21.15 -1.84 -15.96
N LEU A 122 -20.94 -2.71 -14.96
CA LEU A 122 -20.10 -2.40 -13.79
C LEU A 122 -18.61 -2.32 -14.15
N SER A 123 -18.18 -3.08 -15.17
CA SER A 123 -16.79 -3.05 -15.68
C SER A 123 -16.34 -1.67 -16.17
N ARG A 124 -17.26 -0.82 -16.66
CA ARG A 124 -16.95 0.54 -17.12
C ARG A 124 -16.67 1.52 -15.97
N MET A 125 -17.08 1.19 -14.77
CA MET A 125 -16.94 2.04 -13.57
C MET A 125 -15.79 1.60 -12.67
N LEU A 126 -15.19 0.44 -12.97
CA LEU A 126 -14.05 -0.09 -12.26
C LEU A 126 -12.75 0.57 -12.75
N PRO A 127 -11.81 0.85 -11.83
CA PRO A 127 -10.55 1.47 -12.21
C PRO A 127 -9.76 0.55 -13.13
N SER A 128 -9.11 1.18 -14.10
CA SER A 128 -8.18 0.52 -15.00
C SER A 128 -7.23 1.55 -15.59
N ASP A 129 -6.01 1.13 -15.84
CA ASP A 129 -4.98 1.97 -16.40
C ASP A 129 -3.97 1.16 -17.21
N VAL A 130 -3.28 1.88 -18.09
CA VAL A 130 -2.11 1.39 -18.81
C VAL A 130 -0.95 2.30 -18.43
N CYS A 131 -0.05 1.79 -17.61
CA CYS A 131 1.15 2.48 -17.20
C CYS A 131 2.27 2.20 -18.21
N GLN A 132 2.90 3.25 -18.71
CA GLN A 132 4.02 3.17 -19.63
C GLN A 132 5.29 3.62 -18.92
N ILE A 133 6.29 2.76 -18.84
CA ILE A 133 7.54 3.04 -18.12
C ILE A 133 8.69 3.09 -19.13
N TYR A 134 9.42 4.20 -19.11
CA TYR A 134 10.58 4.46 -19.95
C TYR A 134 11.80 4.62 -19.06
N LYS A 135 12.90 3.97 -19.41
CA LYS A 135 14.15 4.06 -18.67
C LYS A 135 15.29 4.40 -19.63
N LYS A 136 16.07 5.43 -19.28
CA LYS A 136 17.30 5.81 -19.98
C LYS A 136 18.42 6.13 -19.00
N GLY A 137 19.51 5.36 -19.02
CA GLY A 137 20.57 5.49 -18.01
C GLY A 137 20.01 5.37 -16.60
N THR A 138 20.15 6.41 -15.78
CA THR A 138 19.61 6.50 -14.41
C THR A 138 18.28 7.25 -14.31
N GLN A 139 17.71 7.66 -15.46
CA GLN A 139 16.45 8.37 -15.55
C GLN A 139 15.30 7.39 -15.81
N LEU A 140 14.16 7.66 -15.18
CA LEU A 140 12.97 6.85 -15.27
C LEU A 140 11.75 7.75 -15.47
N ARG A 141 10.86 7.39 -16.38
CA ARG A 141 9.59 8.07 -16.60
C ARG A 141 8.46 7.05 -16.55
N MET A 142 7.39 7.37 -15.86
CA MET A 142 6.16 6.57 -15.83
C MET A 142 4.99 7.45 -16.24
N ASP A 143 4.35 7.10 -17.34
CA ASP A 143 3.12 7.74 -17.80
C ASP A 143 1.92 6.92 -17.35
N THR A 144 0.89 7.59 -16.83
CA THR A 144 -0.37 7.00 -16.37
C THR A 144 -1.54 7.85 -16.84
N THR A 145 -2.65 7.19 -17.14
CA THR A 145 -3.89 7.90 -17.49
C THR A 145 -4.73 8.24 -16.26
N LEU A 146 -4.38 7.77 -15.06
CA LEU A 146 -5.11 8.09 -13.85
C LEU A 146 -4.52 9.33 -13.21
N ALA A 147 -5.23 10.44 -13.32
CA ALA A 147 -4.80 11.72 -12.78
C ALA A 147 -5.24 11.94 -11.35
N ASP A 148 -6.51 11.64 -11.07
CA ASP A 148 -7.11 11.90 -9.77
C ASP A 148 -8.40 11.07 -9.57
N PHE A 149 -8.94 11.10 -8.37
CA PHE A 149 -10.28 10.63 -8.05
C PHE A 149 -11.14 11.80 -7.57
N ASN A 150 -11.50 12.69 -8.50
CA ASN A 150 -12.39 13.82 -8.24
C ASN A 150 -13.85 13.51 -8.57
N GLU A 151 -14.77 14.05 -7.78
CA GLU A 151 -16.22 14.10 -8.06
C GLU A 151 -16.82 12.81 -8.65
N ARG A 152 -16.45 11.64 -8.11
CA ARG A 152 -17.10 10.34 -8.41
C ARG A 152 -16.68 9.67 -9.71
N ARG A 153 -15.60 10.13 -10.35
CA ARG A 153 -15.04 9.44 -11.52
C ARG A 153 -13.53 9.37 -11.39
N TRP A 154 -12.97 8.29 -11.89
CA TRP A 154 -11.56 8.26 -12.24
C TRP A 154 -11.33 9.39 -13.23
N GLU A 155 -10.67 10.45 -12.78
CA GLU A 155 -10.26 11.53 -13.65
C GLU A 155 -9.15 10.98 -14.51
N ARG A 156 -9.46 10.75 -15.78
CA ARG A 156 -8.45 10.36 -16.74
C ARG A 156 -7.71 11.61 -17.20
N GLY A 157 -6.40 11.59 -17.06
CA GLY A 157 -5.52 12.63 -17.57
C GLY A 157 -4.35 12.04 -18.35
N ASP A 158 -3.35 12.88 -18.56
CA ASP A 158 -2.07 12.52 -19.14
C ASP A 158 -1.01 12.96 -18.13
N ILE A 159 -0.70 12.06 -17.19
CA ILE A 159 0.18 12.34 -16.06
C ILE A 159 1.49 11.59 -16.25
N SER A 160 2.61 12.30 -16.06
CA SER A 160 3.95 11.75 -16.16
C SER A 160 4.71 11.93 -14.85
N PHE A 161 5.19 10.84 -14.27
CA PHE A 161 6.18 10.84 -13.19
C PHE A 161 7.56 10.74 -13.81
N VAL A 162 8.46 11.66 -13.49
CA VAL A 162 9.83 11.69 -14.00
C VAL A 162 10.78 11.69 -12.83
N PHE A 163 11.59 10.63 -12.77
CA PHE A 163 12.67 10.47 -11.82
C PHE A 163 14.02 10.70 -12.47
N ASN A 164 14.86 11.53 -11.85
CA ASN A 164 16.23 11.81 -12.27
C ASN A 164 17.19 11.64 -11.08
N ALA A 165 18.01 10.58 -11.11
CA ALA A 165 18.97 10.29 -10.06
C ALA A 165 20.08 11.34 -9.93
N ASP A 166 20.41 12.05 -11.02
CA ASP A 166 21.52 13.00 -11.10
C ASP A 166 21.10 14.44 -10.76
N ALA A 167 19.88 14.62 -10.25
CA ALA A 167 19.38 15.94 -9.84
C ALA A 167 20.27 16.55 -8.73
N HIS A 168 20.55 17.86 -8.85
CA HIS A 168 21.43 18.57 -7.92
C HIS A 168 20.83 18.76 -6.51
N HIS A 169 19.50 18.70 -6.39
CA HIS A 169 18.78 18.83 -5.13
C HIS A 169 17.81 17.65 -4.97
N GLU A 170 17.67 17.13 -3.74
CA GLU A 170 16.79 15.97 -3.47
C GLU A 170 15.32 16.23 -3.88
N GLY A 171 14.86 17.48 -3.78
CA GLY A 171 13.50 17.88 -4.20
C GLY A 171 13.29 17.94 -5.72
N ASP A 172 14.36 17.84 -6.53
CA ASP A 172 14.28 17.82 -7.99
C ASP A 172 14.34 16.39 -8.56
N GLU A 173 14.47 15.38 -7.69
CA GLU A 173 14.64 13.98 -8.11
C GLU A 173 13.36 13.38 -8.68
N LEU A 174 12.18 13.82 -8.22
CA LEU A 174 10.90 13.31 -8.68
C LEU A 174 9.96 14.46 -9.01
N ILE A 175 9.57 14.54 -10.29
CA ILE A 175 8.68 15.55 -10.84
C ILE A 175 7.43 14.86 -11.36
N ILE A 176 6.27 15.44 -11.08
CA ILE A 176 4.98 14.98 -11.59
C ILE A 176 4.46 16.05 -12.54
N MET A 177 4.05 15.66 -13.74
CA MET A 177 3.57 16.56 -14.77
C MET A 177 2.11 16.23 -15.12
N ASP A 178 1.28 17.27 -15.23
CA ASP A 178 -0.01 17.20 -15.90
C ASP A 178 0.15 17.79 -17.30
N ASN A 179 0.21 16.91 -18.30
CA ASN A 179 0.47 17.28 -19.69
C ASN A 179 -0.73 18.01 -20.33
N ASN A 180 -1.95 17.77 -19.86
CA ASN A 180 -3.15 18.46 -20.32
C ASN A 180 -3.16 19.91 -19.86
N SER A 181 -2.86 20.13 -18.58
CA SER A 181 -2.81 21.46 -17.97
C SER A 181 -1.48 22.19 -18.24
N LYS A 182 -0.47 21.48 -18.76
CA LYS A 182 0.92 21.95 -18.96
C LYS A 182 1.51 22.53 -17.68
N VAL A 183 1.31 21.80 -16.58
CA VAL A 183 1.88 22.16 -15.27
C VAL A 183 2.71 21.02 -14.74
N PHE A 184 3.62 21.33 -13.82
CA PHE A 184 4.40 20.32 -13.11
C PHE A 184 4.54 20.66 -11.63
N GLN A 185 4.69 19.64 -10.80
CA GLN A 185 4.93 19.72 -9.38
C GLN A 185 6.17 18.92 -9.04
N ARG A 186 7.03 19.50 -8.19
CA ARG A 186 8.14 18.78 -7.56
C ARG A 186 7.62 18.09 -6.31
N VAL A 187 7.93 16.81 -6.13
CA VAL A 187 7.54 16.06 -4.93
C VAL A 187 8.32 16.62 -3.75
N ARG A 188 7.65 17.41 -2.91
CA ARG A 188 8.26 18.03 -1.73
C ARG A 188 8.28 17.03 -0.59
N HIS A 189 9.34 17.08 0.21
CA HIS A 189 9.43 16.29 1.44
C HIS A 189 8.89 17.04 2.67
N GLU A 190 8.56 18.33 2.55
CA GLU A 190 7.99 19.10 3.64
C GLU A 190 6.48 19.22 3.43
N GLU A 191 5.73 18.53 4.31
CA GLU A 191 4.27 18.61 4.36
C GLU A 191 3.87 19.76 5.28
N SER A 192 2.79 20.45 4.95
CA SER A 192 2.25 21.47 5.83
C SER A 192 1.61 20.85 7.07
N GLU A 193 1.57 21.59 8.19
CA GLU A 193 0.86 21.15 9.39
C GLU A 193 -0.64 20.90 9.11
N ALA A 194 -1.21 21.60 8.12
CA ALA A 194 -2.60 21.42 7.69
C ALA A 194 -2.82 20.06 7.01
N GLU A 195 -1.95 19.66 6.08
CA GLU A 195 -2.02 18.35 5.41
C GLU A 195 -1.95 17.19 6.42
N VAL A 196 -1.04 17.31 7.39
CA VAL A 196 -0.92 16.32 8.47
C VAL A 196 -2.20 16.28 9.32
N ASP A 197 -2.77 17.44 9.65
CA ASP A 197 -4.00 17.54 10.44
C ASP A 197 -5.21 16.89 9.71
N GLU A 198 -5.34 17.12 8.40
CA GLU A 198 -6.38 16.53 7.55
C GLU A 198 -6.23 15.00 7.45
N GLU A 199 -5.02 14.48 7.26
CA GLU A 199 -4.79 13.03 7.26
C GLU A 199 -5.15 12.38 8.59
N VAL A 200 -4.87 13.06 9.71
CA VAL A 200 -5.24 12.58 11.05
C VAL A 200 -6.78 12.53 11.17
N ASP A 201 -7.51 13.49 10.62
CA ASP A 201 -8.98 13.48 10.60
C ASP A 201 -9.55 12.32 9.78
N VAL A 202 -8.94 12.03 8.63
CA VAL A 202 -9.31 10.86 7.82
C VAL A 202 -9.06 9.57 8.60
N LEU A 203 -7.91 9.43 9.28
CA LEU A 203 -7.59 8.26 10.08
C LEU A 203 -8.57 8.07 11.25
N MET A 204 -8.96 9.14 11.94
CA MET A 204 -9.87 9.10 13.08
C MET A 204 -11.35 8.87 12.71
N SER A 205 -11.72 9.04 11.45
CA SER A 205 -13.09 8.84 10.94
C SER A 205 -13.25 7.59 10.07
N SER A 206 -12.14 6.98 9.63
CA SER A 206 -12.14 5.81 8.77
C SER A 206 -12.06 4.48 9.54
N ASP A 207 -12.54 3.41 8.89
CA ASP A 207 -12.34 2.04 9.38
C ASP A 207 -10.84 1.71 9.45
N ILE A 208 -10.36 1.15 10.56
CA ILE A 208 -9.01 0.57 10.60
C ILE A 208 -9.08 -0.78 9.90
N VAL A 209 -8.39 -0.92 8.76
CA VAL A 209 -8.45 -2.13 7.93
C VAL A 209 -7.07 -2.78 7.78
N SER A 210 -7.03 -4.09 8.00
CA SER A 210 -5.88 -4.93 7.71
C SER A 210 -6.31 -6.07 6.78
N ALA A 211 -5.68 -6.16 5.61
CA ALA A 211 -5.87 -7.26 4.66
C ALA A 211 -4.55 -8.00 4.48
N GLN A 212 -4.53 -9.29 4.80
CA GLN A 212 -3.37 -10.17 4.70
C GLN A 212 -3.71 -11.37 3.82
N ILE A 213 -2.87 -11.64 2.83
CA ILE A 213 -2.94 -12.87 2.04
C ILE A 213 -1.94 -13.85 2.65
N SER A 214 -2.42 -15.00 3.10
CA SER A 214 -1.56 -16.10 3.53
C SER A 214 -1.13 -16.90 2.31
N THR A 215 0.19 -17.02 2.12
CA THR A 215 0.83 -17.82 1.07
C THR A 215 1.48 -19.12 1.59
N LYS A 216 1.27 -19.46 2.87
CA LYS A 216 1.97 -20.58 3.52
C LYS A 216 1.70 -21.97 2.91
N THR A 217 0.56 -22.15 2.26
CA THR A 217 0.08 -23.43 1.74
C THR A 217 -0.35 -23.31 0.28
N ILE A 218 0.31 -22.43 -0.49
CA ILE A 218 -0.05 -22.28 -1.91
C ILE A 218 0.44 -23.46 -2.73
N THR A 219 -0.40 -23.91 -3.65
CA THR A 219 -0.05 -24.93 -4.64
C THR A 219 -0.37 -24.40 -6.02
N PHE A 220 0.50 -24.74 -6.97
CA PHE A 220 0.31 -24.37 -8.37
C PHE A 220 -0.21 -25.58 -9.13
N ARG A 221 -1.35 -25.42 -9.78
CA ARG A 221 -1.94 -26.41 -10.68
C ARG A 221 -1.98 -25.82 -12.08
N GLN A 222 -1.47 -26.53 -13.08
CA GLN A 222 -1.61 -26.10 -14.46
C GLN A 222 -3.11 -25.95 -14.80
N ALA A 223 -3.51 -24.78 -15.28
CA ALA A 223 -4.93 -24.47 -15.49
C ALA A 223 -5.57 -25.42 -16.53
N PHE A 224 -4.78 -25.91 -17.50
CA PHE A 224 -5.20 -26.90 -18.50
C PHE A 224 -4.07 -27.89 -18.78
N SER A 225 -4.37 -29.17 -18.68
CA SER A 225 -3.49 -30.28 -19.07
C SER A 225 -4.31 -31.27 -19.90
N GLY A 226 -3.80 -31.63 -21.08
CA GLY A 226 -4.37 -32.66 -21.95
C GLY A 226 -5.23 -32.16 -23.11
N TRP A 227 -5.23 -32.94 -24.19
CA TRP A 227 -5.95 -32.75 -25.46
C TRP A 227 -7.47 -32.56 -25.34
N ILE A 228 -8.11 -33.08 -24.29
CA ILE A 228 -9.57 -33.03 -24.07
C ILE A 228 -10.05 -31.61 -23.75
N PHE A 229 -9.17 -30.75 -23.22
CA PHE A 229 -9.54 -29.40 -22.78
C PHE A 229 -9.18 -28.31 -23.80
N LYS A 230 -8.83 -28.66 -25.05
CA LYS A 230 -8.42 -27.70 -26.08
C LYS A 230 -9.51 -26.65 -26.38
N HIS A 231 -10.77 -27.06 -26.48
CA HIS A 231 -11.89 -26.13 -26.68
C HIS A 231 -12.23 -25.29 -25.44
N ALA A 232 -12.00 -25.81 -24.23
CA ALA A 232 -12.15 -25.03 -22.99
C ALA A 232 -11.01 -24.01 -22.83
N ARG A 233 -9.79 -24.36 -23.30
CA ARG A 233 -8.62 -23.47 -23.39
C ARG A 233 -8.91 -22.28 -24.31
N GLU A 234 -9.44 -22.54 -25.50
CA GLU A 234 -9.79 -21.53 -26.52
C GLU A 234 -10.97 -20.62 -26.09
N GLN A 235 -11.97 -21.14 -25.37
CA GLN A 235 -13.11 -20.35 -24.91
C GLN A 235 -12.81 -19.47 -23.68
N MET A 236 -11.95 -19.91 -22.76
CA MET A 236 -11.65 -19.20 -21.50
C MET A 236 -10.45 -18.26 -21.62
N PHE A 237 -9.48 -18.59 -22.49
CA PHE A 237 -8.33 -17.76 -22.81
C PHE A 237 -8.38 -17.43 -24.29
N GLN A 238 -8.95 -16.27 -24.63
CA GLN A 238 -8.99 -15.78 -26.01
C GLN A 238 -7.59 -15.59 -26.63
N GLN A 239 -6.51 -15.66 -25.83
CA GLN A 239 -5.14 -15.46 -26.28
C GLN A 239 -4.20 -16.46 -25.59
N GLU A 240 -3.47 -17.25 -26.38
CA GLU A 240 -2.33 -18.10 -25.94
C GLU A 240 -1.06 -17.28 -25.68
N GLN A 241 -1.12 -15.98 -26.02
CA GLN A 241 -0.07 -15.01 -25.87
C GLN A 241 -0.59 -13.80 -25.09
N ILE A 242 0.29 -13.17 -24.32
CA ILE A 242 0.00 -11.89 -23.70
C ILE A 242 1.03 -10.92 -24.25
N GLY A 243 0.56 -9.99 -25.08
CA GLY A 243 1.47 -9.20 -25.91
C GLY A 243 2.25 -10.11 -26.84
N ASP A 244 3.59 -10.04 -26.74
CA ASP A 244 4.52 -10.81 -27.57
C ASP A 244 4.98 -12.12 -26.90
N TYR A 245 4.47 -12.47 -25.72
CA TYR A 245 5.00 -13.56 -24.89
C TYR A 245 4.07 -14.78 -24.87
N ASN A 246 4.65 -15.97 -25.05
CA ASN A 246 3.92 -17.22 -24.83
C ASN A 246 3.67 -17.43 -23.33
N VAL A 247 2.45 -17.88 -22.98
CA VAL A 247 2.01 -17.93 -21.58
C VAL A 247 1.52 -19.30 -21.16
N ASN A 248 2.08 -19.79 -20.07
CA ASN A 248 1.59 -20.95 -19.35
C ASN A 248 0.73 -20.49 -18.16
N PHE A 249 -0.55 -20.85 -18.17
CA PHE A 249 -1.48 -20.49 -17.10
C PHE A 249 -1.51 -21.52 -15.97
N PHE A 250 -1.43 -21.03 -14.74
CA PHE A 250 -1.55 -21.81 -13.51
C PHE A 250 -2.63 -21.22 -12.62
N LEU A 251 -3.37 -22.10 -11.95
CA LEU A 251 -4.22 -21.77 -10.83
C LEU A 251 -3.37 -21.82 -9.56
N VAL A 252 -3.45 -20.76 -8.77
CA VAL A 252 -2.82 -20.66 -7.45
C VAL A 252 -3.88 -20.97 -6.42
N GLU A 253 -3.85 -22.20 -5.91
CA GLU A 253 -4.80 -22.71 -4.92
C GLU A 253 -4.24 -22.54 -3.50
N GLY A 254 -5.11 -22.59 -2.49
CA GLY A 254 -4.69 -22.53 -1.09
C GLY A 254 -4.39 -21.12 -0.57
N MET A 255 -4.63 -20.07 -1.37
CA MET A 255 -4.54 -18.69 -0.88
C MET A 255 -5.70 -18.40 0.08
N LYS A 256 -5.39 -17.83 1.25
CA LYS A 256 -6.38 -17.38 2.23
C LYS A 256 -6.23 -15.89 2.46
N LEU A 257 -7.24 -15.12 2.07
CA LEU A 257 -7.35 -13.70 2.39
C LEU A 257 -8.03 -13.56 3.76
N VAL A 258 -7.28 -13.04 4.72
CA VAL A 258 -7.79 -12.64 6.04
C VAL A 258 -7.94 -11.13 6.04
N SER A 259 -9.17 -10.66 6.11
CA SER A 259 -9.53 -9.26 6.25
C SER A 259 -10.02 -8.99 7.66
N ARG A 260 -9.40 -8.04 8.34
CA ARG A 260 -9.78 -7.58 9.66
C ARG A 260 -10.12 -6.10 9.61
N LYS A 261 -11.18 -5.73 10.33
CA LYS A 261 -11.69 -4.37 10.39
C LYS A 261 -12.03 -4.00 11.83
N ARG A 262 -11.49 -2.90 12.34
CA ARG A 262 -11.71 -2.35 13.69
C ARG A 262 -12.41 -1.00 13.62
N ARG A 263 -13.31 -0.74 14.58
CA ARG A 263 -14.26 0.40 14.57
C ARG A 263 -14.56 0.98 15.95
N GLU A 264 -13.84 0.57 16.98
CA GLU A 264 -14.05 1.00 18.37
C GLU A 264 -13.81 2.50 18.61
N HIS A 265 -13.08 3.17 17.71
CA HIS A 265 -12.85 4.61 17.73
C HIS A 265 -13.92 5.41 16.98
N LEU A 266 -14.82 4.73 16.24
CA LEU A 266 -15.80 5.35 15.37
C LEU A 266 -17.14 5.57 16.07
N THR A 267 -17.80 6.68 15.75
CA THR A 267 -19.19 6.94 16.12
C THR A 267 -20.16 6.14 15.25
N ALA A 268 -21.43 6.05 15.66
CA ALA A 268 -22.45 5.41 14.83
C ALA A 268 -22.62 6.10 13.46
N ASP A 269 -22.46 7.42 13.43
CA ASP A 269 -22.51 8.21 12.19
C ASP A 269 -21.32 7.93 11.27
N ASP A 270 -20.11 7.84 11.84
CA ASP A 270 -18.90 7.44 11.08
C ASP A 270 -19.10 6.04 10.47
N ILE A 271 -19.61 5.09 11.25
CA ILE A 271 -19.88 3.73 10.76
C ILE A 271 -20.91 3.74 9.63
N LYS A 272 -21.95 4.58 9.73
CA LYS A 272 -22.98 4.72 8.70
C LYS A 272 -22.38 5.31 7.42
N ARG A 273 -21.60 6.40 7.52
CA ARG A 273 -20.86 7.00 6.40
C ARG A 273 -19.89 6.02 5.74
N ASN A 274 -19.09 5.31 6.52
CA ASN A 274 -18.13 4.33 5.99
C ASN A 274 -18.84 3.16 5.29
N LYS A 275 -20.02 2.75 5.76
CA LYS A 275 -20.85 1.74 5.08
C LYS A 275 -21.42 2.26 3.77
N SER A 276 -21.98 3.48 3.73
CA SER A 276 -22.51 4.06 2.50
C SER A 276 -21.41 4.31 1.47
N PHE A 277 -20.23 4.77 1.92
CA PHE A 277 -19.04 4.90 1.08
C PHE A 277 -18.66 3.57 0.42
N MET A 278 -18.52 2.50 1.21
CA MET A 278 -18.19 1.17 0.69
C MET A 278 -19.27 0.58 -0.21
N GLN A 279 -20.55 0.84 0.06
CA GLN A 279 -21.67 0.39 -0.79
C GLN A 279 -21.69 1.14 -2.12
N SER A 280 -21.41 2.45 -2.09
CA SER A 280 -21.33 3.27 -3.30
C SER A 280 -20.17 2.81 -4.18
N LEU A 281 -19.00 2.56 -3.58
CA LEU A 281 -17.85 2.00 -4.27
C LEU A 281 -18.15 0.61 -4.89
N ALA A 282 -18.83 -0.28 -4.16
CA ALA A 282 -19.15 -1.62 -4.64
C ALA A 282 -20.23 -1.64 -5.73
N SER A 283 -21.14 -0.65 -5.74
CA SER A 283 -22.19 -0.52 -6.74
C SER A 283 -21.80 0.34 -7.94
N GLY A 284 -20.59 0.91 -7.95
CA GLY A 284 -20.16 1.90 -8.93
C GLY A 284 -20.93 3.22 -8.83
N ALA A 285 -21.70 3.43 -7.76
CA ALA A 285 -22.44 4.66 -7.53
C ALA A 285 -21.49 5.77 -7.05
N ALA A 286 -21.86 7.00 -7.37
CA ALA A 286 -21.14 8.20 -7.03
C ALA A 286 -20.98 8.38 -5.50
N VAL A 287 -19.73 8.48 -5.01
CA VAL A 287 -19.39 8.96 -3.66
C VAL A 287 -19.50 10.48 -3.61
N CYS A 288 -20.29 11.06 -2.71
CA CYS A 288 -20.44 12.52 -2.69
C CYS A 288 -19.16 13.24 -2.24
N ASP A 289 -18.83 14.38 -2.82
CA ASP A 289 -17.70 15.22 -2.38
C ASP A 289 -17.89 15.70 -0.93
N ASP A 290 -19.14 15.84 -0.49
CA ASP A 290 -19.53 16.04 0.90
C ASP A 290 -19.11 14.88 1.83
N ASP A 291 -18.85 13.67 1.33
CA ASP A 291 -18.38 12.54 2.16
C ASP A 291 -16.90 12.71 2.55
N PHE A 292 -16.11 13.47 1.78
CA PHE A 292 -14.69 13.78 2.07
C PHE A 292 -14.51 15.19 2.66
N LYS A 293 -15.25 16.20 2.18
CA LYS A 293 -15.16 17.58 2.68
C LYS A 293 -15.81 17.79 4.06
N SER A 294 -16.52 16.79 4.58
CA SER A 294 -17.17 16.85 5.90
C SER A 294 -16.37 16.25 7.05
N PHE A 295 -15.07 15.97 6.86
CA PHE A 295 -14.20 15.63 8.00
C PHE A 295 -14.01 16.86 8.90
N GLN A 296 -14.96 17.04 9.80
CA GLN A 296 -14.83 18.00 10.89
C GLN A 296 -13.61 17.63 11.72
N HIS A 297 -12.77 18.63 12.02
CA HIS A 297 -11.59 18.47 12.88
C HIS A 297 -11.91 17.63 14.13
N ARG A 298 -11.23 16.49 14.25
CA ARG A 298 -11.50 15.45 15.26
C ARG A 298 -10.68 15.70 16.51
N LYS A 299 -11.36 16.04 17.60
CA LYS A 299 -10.74 16.08 18.92
C LYS A 299 -10.35 14.67 19.38
N SER A 300 -9.33 14.57 20.22
CA SER A 300 -8.98 13.31 20.90
C SER A 300 -10.20 12.72 21.61
N LEU A 301 -10.36 11.41 21.50
CA LEU A 301 -11.36 10.67 22.24
C LEU A 301 -10.98 10.64 23.73
N ALA A 302 -11.98 10.52 24.60
CA ALA A 302 -11.75 10.34 26.03
C ALA A 302 -10.95 9.06 26.27
N PRO A 303 -9.82 9.06 27.02
CA PRO A 303 -8.96 7.89 27.21
C PRO A 303 -9.75 6.63 27.59
N PRO A 304 -9.33 5.44 27.14
CA PRO A 304 -9.97 4.19 27.55
C PRO A 304 -9.94 4.05 29.08
N GLY A 305 -11.01 3.51 29.66
CA GLY A 305 -11.11 3.27 31.09
C GLY A 305 -10.10 2.22 31.58
N ARG A 306 -9.99 2.09 32.90
CA ARG A 306 -9.07 1.12 33.54
C ARG A 306 -9.34 -0.30 33.05
N MET A 307 -8.30 -0.94 32.52
CA MET A 307 -8.38 -2.32 32.05
C MET A 307 -8.44 -3.31 33.22
N PRO A 308 -9.20 -4.41 33.10
CA PRO A 308 -9.21 -5.48 34.10
C PRO A 308 -7.92 -6.30 34.10
N THR A 309 -7.19 -6.28 32.98
CA THR A 309 -6.00 -7.09 32.74
C THR A 309 -4.78 -6.59 33.53
N THR A 310 -4.14 -7.50 34.25
CA THR A 310 -2.88 -7.22 34.97
C THR A 310 -1.66 -7.32 34.06
N TRP A 311 -0.53 -6.75 34.49
CA TRP A 311 0.73 -6.86 33.75
C TRP A 311 1.21 -8.32 33.66
N GLU A 312 1.05 -9.07 34.75
CA GLU A 312 1.43 -10.47 34.84
C GLU A 312 0.63 -11.33 33.85
N GLU A 313 -0.67 -11.05 33.69
CA GLU A 313 -1.52 -11.68 32.67
C GLU A 313 -1.07 -11.31 31.25
N TYR A 314 -0.72 -10.04 31.01
CA TYR A 314 -0.28 -9.60 29.69
C TYR A 314 1.06 -10.21 29.28
N VAL A 315 2.07 -10.21 30.15
CA VAL A 315 3.40 -10.77 29.86
C VAL A 315 3.38 -12.30 29.84
N GLY A 316 2.53 -12.90 30.67
CA GLY A 316 2.34 -14.35 30.71
C GLY A 316 1.55 -14.91 29.52
N ALA A 317 0.93 -14.05 28.70
CA ALA A 317 0.13 -14.49 27.57
C ALA A 317 0.99 -15.16 26.48
N ALA A 318 0.44 -16.23 25.90
CA ALA A 318 1.06 -16.88 24.76
C ALA A 318 1.10 -15.91 23.56
N PRO A 319 2.09 -16.03 22.65
CA PRO A 319 2.15 -15.22 21.43
C PRO A 319 0.82 -15.27 20.65
N GLY A 320 0.23 -14.10 20.38
CA GLY A 320 -1.06 -13.97 19.69
C GLY A 320 -2.30 -14.17 20.57
N ALA A 321 -2.13 -14.41 21.87
CA ALA A 321 -3.21 -14.51 22.85
C ALA A 321 -3.13 -13.40 23.92
N ALA A 322 -2.40 -12.32 23.63
CA ALA A 322 -2.29 -11.19 24.53
C ALA A 322 -3.68 -10.55 24.75
N PRO A 323 -4.06 -10.27 26.00
CA PRO A 323 -5.29 -9.55 26.29
C PRO A 323 -5.28 -8.18 25.60
N PRO A 324 -6.43 -7.72 25.07
CA PRO A 324 -6.50 -6.46 24.36
C PRO A 324 -6.14 -5.31 25.31
N LEU A 325 -5.34 -4.35 24.83
CA LEU A 325 -5.02 -3.13 25.55
C LEU A 325 -5.84 -1.96 24.98
N GLY A 326 -6.42 -1.14 25.85
CA GLY A 326 -7.16 0.06 25.45
C GLY A 326 -8.66 -0.16 25.30
N ARG A 327 -9.29 0.40 24.26
CA ARG A 327 -10.74 0.27 24.08
C ARG A 327 -11.13 -1.17 23.80
N ALA A 328 -12.32 -1.56 24.24
CA ALA A 328 -12.94 -2.82 23.84
C ALA A 328 -13.04 -2.86 22.30
N GLN A 329 -12.34 -3.81 21.67
CA GLN A 329 -12.21 -3.86 20.22
C GLN A 329 -13.54 -4.23 19.56
N VAL A 330 -13.95 -3.45 18.56
CA VAL A 330 -15.09 -3.77 17.69
C VAL A 330 -14.53 -4.38 16.41
N LEU A 331 -14.07 -5.63 16.52
CA LEU A 331 -13.40 -6.36 15.45
C LEU A 331 -14.40 -7.14 14.59
N LYS A 332 -14.33 -6.95 13.28
CA LYS A 332 -14.92 -7.83 12.27
C LYS A 332 -13.82 -8.51 11.48
N GLN A 333 -13.77 -9.83 11.52
CA GLN A 333 -12.87 -10.65 10.72
C GLN A 333 -13.65 -11.40 9.64
N ASN A 334 -13.11 -11.45 8.43
CA ASN A 334 -13.60 -12.24 7.32
C ASN A 334 -12.43 -13.03 6.72
N GLU A 335 -12.66 -14.31 6.45
CA GLU A 335 -11.70 -15.18 5.82
C GLU A 335 -12.29 -15.73 4.53
N LYS A 336 -11.55 -15.58 3.44
CA LYS A 336 -11.98 -16.08 2.13
C LYS A 336 -10.85 -16.89 1.50
N HIS A 337 -11.18 -18.10 1.09
CA HIS A 337 -10.31 -18.88 0.22
C HIS A 337 -10.40 -18.31 -1.19
N LEU A 338 -9.24 -18.05 -1.78
CA LEU A 338 -9.11 -17.48 -3.11
C LEU A 338 -8.34 -18.46 -3.98
N THR A 339 -8.75 -18.59 -5.23
CA THR A 339 -7.94 -19.18 -6.28
C THR A 339 -7.54 -18.05 -7.21
N ALA A 340 -6.25 -17.72 -7.26
CA ALA A 340 -5.75 -16.76 -8.22
C ALA A 340 -5.39 -17.47 -9.53
N LEU A 341 -5.33 -16.71 -10.61
CA LEU A 341 -4.84 -17.17 -11.90
C LEU A 341 -3.54 -16.41 -12.21
N ILE A 342 -2.51 -17.15 -12.61
CA ILE A 342 -1.22 -16.57 -12.98
C ILE A 342 -0.80 -17.08 -14.35
N GLY A 343 -0.40 -16.17 -15.22
CA GLY A 343 0.20 -16.46 -16.51
C GLY A 343 1.70 -16.27 -16.42
N MET A 344 2.47 -17.33 -16.66
CA MET A 344 3.92 -17.35 -16.57
C MET A 344 4.54 -17.43 -17.96
N SER A 345 5.59 -16.66 -18.22
CA SER A 345 6.37 -16.73 -19.45
C SER A 345 7.86 -16.81 -19.16
N GLU A 346 8.55 -17.77 -19.76
CA GLU A 346 10.02 -17.89 -19.68
C GLU A 346 10.74 -16.93 -20.64
N GLU A 347 10.00 -16.33 -21.58
CA GLU A 347 10.53 -15.45 -22.64
C GLU A 347 10.61 -13.98 -22.21
N PHE A 348 10.03 -13.63 -21.06
CA PHE A 348 10.03 -12.25 -20.59
C PHE A 348 11.44 -11.84 -20.15
N PRO A 349 12.03 -10.77 -20.72
CA PRO A 349 13.47 -10.54 -20.63
C PRO A 349 13.92 -9.79 -19.36
N MET A 350 13.02 -9.60 -18.39
CA MET A 350 13.29 -8.90 -17.13
C MET A 350 12.86 -9.75 -15.93
N SER A 351 13.62 -9.70 -14.84
CA SER A 351 13.24 -10.39 -13.61
C SER A 351 12.17 -9.61 -12.84
N ILE A 352 11.36 -10.32 -12.06
CA ILE A 352 10.36 -9.70 -11.19
C ILE A 352 10.99 -8.79 -10.12
N GLU A 353 12.19 -9.13 -9.66
CA GLU A 353 12.92 -8.32 -8.68
C GLU A 353 13.28 -6.94 -9.23
N VAL A 354 13.80 -6.91 -10.47
CA VAL A 354 14.10 -5.67 -11.19
C VAL A 354 12.85 -4.80 -11.33
N LEU A 355 11.74 -5.39 -11.78
CA LEU A 355 10.47 -4.65 -11.89
C LEU A 355 10.03 -4.07 -10.54
N LEU A 356 10.07 -4.86 -9.46
CA LEU A 356 9.66 -4.37 -8.14
C LEU A 356 10.53 -3.20 -7.70
N ASN A 357 11.83 -3.23 -7.98
CA ASN A 357 12.74 -2.13 -7.69
C ASN A 357 12.41 -0.88 -8.52
N ILE A 358 12.09 -1.04 -9.81
CA ILE A 358 11.65 0.07 -10.69
C ILE A 358 10.36 0.70 -10.16
N LEU A 359 9.34 -0.12 -9.86
CA LEU A 359 8.06 0.37 -9.34
C LEU A 359 8.24 1.11 -8.03
N GLU A 360 9.18 0.70 -7.18
CA GLU A 360 9.49 1.39 -5.94
C GLU A 360 9.97 2.83 -6.09
N ILE A 361 10.60 3.15 -7.23
CA ILE A 361 11.12 4.50 -7.55
C ILE A 361 10.00 5.41 -8.04
N VAL A 362 9.21 4.96 -9.03
CA VAL A 362 8.19 5.79 -9.69
C VAL A 362 6.81 5.75 -9.04
N ALA A 363 6.55 4.73 -8.22
CA ALA A 363 5.25 4.52 -7.63
C ALA A 363 5.43 3.87 -6.24
N PRO A 364 5.58 4.67 -5.16
CA PRO A 364 5.70 4.14 -3.80
C PRO A 364 4.40 3.45 -3.35
N PHE A 365 4.13 2.27 -3.88
CA PHE A 365 2.93 1.50 -3.62
C PHE A 365 2.97 0.99 -2.18
N LYS A 366 1.97 1.35 -1.37
CA LYS A 366 1.77 0.88 0.01
C LYS A 366 1.66 -0.66 0.13
N HIS A 367 1.60 -1.40 -0.98
CA HIS A 367 1.47 -2.87 -1.04
C HIS A 367 2.59 -3.60 -1.80
N LEU A 368 3.65 -2.91 -2.26
CA LEU A 368 4.75 -3.53 -3.00
C LEU A 368 5.40 -4.69 -2.22
N ASP A 369 5.55 -4.53 -0.90
CA ASP A 369 6.10 -5.58 -0.01
C ASP A 369 5.27 -6.88 -0.02
N LYS A 370 3.95 -6.80 -0.25
CA LYS A 370 3.10 -7.99 -0.34
C LYS A 370 3.29 -8.71 -1.67
N LEU A 371 3.43 -7.95 -2.76
CA LEU A 371 3.74 -8.49 -4.07
C LEU A 371 5.14 -9.13 -4.06
N ARG A 372 6.14 -8.46 -3.47
CA ARG A 372 7.50 -9.01 -3.28
C ARG A 372 7.46 -10.35 -2.52
N ARG A 373 6.76 -10.42 -1.37
CA ARG A 373 6.57 -11.67 -0.61
C ARG A 373 5.80 -12.76 -1.36
N PHE A 374 4.85 -12.38 -2.21
CA PHE A 374 4.15 -13.33 -3.06
C PHE A 374 5.10 -13.92 -4.12
N CYS A 375 5.95 -13.10 -4.73
CA CYS A 375 6.95 -13.54 -5.70
C CYS A 375 8.07 -14.39 -5.06
N GLU A 376 8.43 -14.11 -3.81
CA GLU A 376 9.35 -14.95 -3.00
C GLU A 376 8.77 -16.35 -2.73
N ALA A 377 7.44 -16.51 -2.74
CA ALA A 377 6.77 -17.79 -2.58
C ALA A 377 6.85 -18.59 -3.90
N ARG A 378 8.04 -19.12 -4.21
CA ARG A 378 8.37 -20.03 -5.34
C ARG A 378 7.32 -20.05 -6.45
N LEU A 379 7.27 -18.97 -7.23
CA LEU A 379 6.47 -18.95 -8.45
C LEU A 379 6.90 -20.11 -9.38
N PRO A 380 6.01 -20.59 -10.27
CA PRO A 380 6.41 -21.50 -11.34
C PRO A 380 7.54 -20.88 -12.19
N PRO A 381 8.25 -21.67 -13.02
CA PRO A 381 9.28 -21.12 -13.90
C PRO A 381 8.79 -19.95 -14.77
N GLY A 382 9.65 -18.94 -14.94
CA GLY A 382 9.39 -17.75 -15.74
C GLY A 382 8.91 -16.52 -14.95
N PHE A 383 8.48 -15.50 -15.68
CA PHE A 383 7.98 -14.22 -15.18
C PHE A 383 6.45 -14.18 -15.20
N PRO A 384 5.79 -13.59 -14.18
CA PRO A 384 4.33 -13.51 -14.09
C PRO A 384 3.75 -12.41 -14.99
N VAL A 385 3.70 -12.65 -16.31
CA VAL A 385 3.17 -11.71 -17.32
C VAL A 385 1.67 -11.40 -17.13
N ARG A 386 0.94 -12.21 -16.36
CA ARG A 386 -0.43 -11.88 -15.90
C ARG A 386 -0.70 -12.41 -14.52
N ILE A 387 -1.32 -11.58 -13.68
CA ILE A 387 -1.77 -11.95 -12.34
C ILE A 387 -3.22 -11.52 -12.21
N GLU A 388 -4.10 -12.44 -11.84
CA GLU A 388 -5.52 -12.17 -11.61
C GLU A 388 -5.93 -12.73 -10.25
N ILE A 389 -6.32 -11.83 -9.34
CA ILE A 389 -6.68 -12.16 -7.96
C ILE A 389 -8.15 -11.76 -7.73
N PRO A 390 -9.04 -12.71 -7.38
CA PRO A 390 -10.40 -12.37 -7.00
C PRO A 390 -10.40 -11.64 -5.64
N LEU A 391 -10.96 -10.44 -5.60
CA LEU A 391 -10.96 -9.60 -4.39
C LEU A 391 -12.30 -9.64 -3.64
N LEU A 392 -13.41 -9.47 -4.36
CA LEU A 392 -14.77 -9.49 -3.83
C LEU A 392 -15.64 -10.48 -4.63
N PRO A 393 -16.82 -10.90 -4.14
CA PRO A 393 -17.80 -11.50 -5.03
C PRO A 393 -17.97 -10.57 -6.23
N THR A 394 -17.85 -11.13 -7.42
CA THR A 394 -17.99 -10.41 -8.70
C THR A 394 -16.87 -9.46 -9.13
N ILE A 395 -15.81 -9.25 -8.35
CA ILE A 395 -14.69 -8.35 -8.71
C ILE A 395 -13.34 -9.06 -8.60
N SER A 396 -12.57 -9.04 -9.69
CA SER A 396 -11.17 -9.50 -9.75
C SER A 396 -10.25 -8.34 -10.08
N ALA A 397 -9.09 -8.26 -9.43
CA ALA A 397 -8.01 -7.38 -9.86
C ALA A 397 -7.10 -8.15 -10.81
N LYS A 398 -6.78 -7.55 -11.94
CA LYS A 398 -5.92 -8.12 -12.96
C LYS A 398 -4.79 -7.16 -13.29
N VAL A 399 -3.59 -7.71 -13.41
CA VAL A 399 -2.37 -7.02 -13.82
C VAL A 399 -1.78 -7.82 -14.98
N THR A 400 -1.35 -7.14 -16.04
CA THR A 400 -0.85 -7.76 -17.27
C THR A 400 0.32 -6.95 -17.83
N PHE A 401 1.44 -7.61 -18.07
CA PHE A 401 2.63 -7.03 -18.70
C PHE A 401 2.50 -7.24 -20.20
N GLN A 402 2.23 -6.16 -20.93
CA GLN A 402 1.82 -6.23 -22.32
C GLN A 402 3.02 -6.18 -23.27
N LYS A 403 4.06 -5.42 -22.94
CA LYS A 403 5.18 -5.20 -23.85
C LYS A 403 6.42 -4.78 -23.09
N LEU A 404 7.57 -5.35 -23.43
CA LEU A 404 8.88 -4.90 -22.96
C LEU A 404 9.86 -4.87 -24.16
N GLN A 405 10.47 -3.72 -24.40
CA GLN A 405 11.50 -3.52 -25.42
C GLN A 405 12.78 -3.05 -24.73
N LEU A 406 13.87 -3.80 -24.90
CA LEU A 406 15.20 -3.50 -24.37
C LEU A 406 16.09 -2.90 -25.46
N GLY A 407 17.11 -2.15 -25.05
CA GLY A 407 18.11 -1.55 -25.95
C GLY A 407 17.55 -0.49 -26.90
N ILE A 408 16.45 0.16 -26.52
CA ILE A 408 15.80 1.15 -27.37
C ILE A 408 16.48 2.52 -27.24
N ASN A 409 16.54 3.26 -28.36
CA ASN A 409 17.07 4.63 -28.35
C ASN A 409 15.96 5.61 -27.96
N LEU A 410 15.94 6.01 -26.69
CA LEU A 410 15.01 7.00 -26.16
C LEU A 410 15.58 8.42 -26.28
N SER A 411 14.72 9.37 -26.68
CA SER A 411 15.09 10.79 -26.70
C SER A 411 15.20 11.33 -25.28
N ASP A 412 16.28 12.06 -24.95
CA ASP A 412 16.45 12.71 -23.64
C ASP A 412 15.31 13.67 -23.31
N LYS A 413 14.66 14.23 -24.33
CA LYS A 413 13.58 15.21 -24.19
C LYS A 413 12.36 14.66 -23.44
N ILE A 414 12.13 13.35 -23.45
CA ILE A 414 10.97 12.77 -22.74
C ILE A 414 11.17 12.77 -21.22
N PHE A 415 12.40 12.90 -20.73
CA PHE A 415 12.73 12.94 -19.30
C PHE A 415 12.90 14.37 -18.78
N LEU A 416 12.65 15.38 -19.62
CA LEU A 416 12.76 16.78 -19.25
C LEU A 416 11.37 17.41 -19.17
N VAL A 417 11.20 18.31 -18.20
CA VAL A 417 10.02 19.19 -18.15
C VAL A 417 10.06 20.10 -19.39
N PRO A 418 9.01 20.10 -20.24
CA PRO A 418 8.98 21.00 -21.38
C PRO A 418 9.01 22.46 -20.94
N THR A 419 9.75 23.32 -21.66
CA THR A 419 9.93 24.73 -21.31
C THR A 419 8.63 25.55 -21.32
N SER A 420 7.58 25.01 -21.95
CA SER A 420 6.24 25.61 -21.98
C SER A 420 5.41 25.32 -20.72
N TYR A 421 5.88 24.46 -19.81
CA TYR A 421 5.17 24.08 -18.61
C TYR A 421 5.47 25.06 -17.48
N ARG A 422 4.47 25.33 -16.65
CA ARG A 422 4.62 26.15 -15.43
C ARG A 422 4.64 25.27 -14.19
N GLU A 423 5.38 25.67 -13.18
CA GLU A 423 5.31 25.00 -11.89
C GLU A 423 4.00 25.36 -11.18
N ASP A 424 3.29 24.34 -10.70
CA ASP A 424 2.11 24.47 -9.86
C ASP A 424 2.24 23.47 -8.69
N PRO A 425 2.67 23.94 -7.50
CA PRO A 425 2.90 23.07 -6.35
C PRO A 425 1.59 22.58 -5.69
N THR A 426 0.43 23.00 -6.20
CA THR A 426 -0.89 22.64 -5.64
C THR A 426 -1.68 21.69 -6.52
N ARG A 427 -1.12 21.26 -7.68
CA ARG A 427 -1.85 20.44 -8.64
C ARG A 427 -2.15 19.04 -8.12
N PHE A 428 -1.21 18.45 -7.39
CA PHE A 428 -1.29 17.11 -6.81
C PHE A 428 -1.09 17.22 -5.28
N PRO A 429 -2.11 17.66 -4.53
CA PRO A 429 -1.95 17.91 -3.09
C PRO A 429 -1.60 16.64 -2.29
N ASP A 430 -1.95 15.46 -2.82
CA ASP A 430 -1.72 14.17 -2.18
C ASP A 430 -0.32 13.55 -2.47
N LEU A 431 0.55 14.23 -3.24
CA LEU A 431 1.81 13.67 -3.77
C LEU A 431 3.08 14.48 -3.51
#